data_AF-A0A4P7YYF7-F1
#
_entry.id   AF-A0A4P7YYF7-F1
#
_cell.length_a   1.000
_cell.length_b   1.000
_cell.length_c   1.000
_cell.angle_alpha   90.00
_cell.angle_beta   90.00
_cell.angle_gamma   90.00
#
_symmetry.space_group_name_H-M   'P 1'
#
loop_
_entity.id
_entity.type
_entity.pdbx_description
1 polymer ?
#
loop_
_entity_poly.entity_id
_entity_poly.type
_entity_poly.pdbx_seq_one_letter_code
_entity_poly.pdbx_strand_id
1 'polypeptide(L)'
;MAATLPTRRTSALNTLGRTIALALSLFVWVAGSGEAAADKRVALVMGNSSYHHAPRLPNPVNDAKAMAESLRAAGFELIGGAPQLDLDRAGTEKAIRSFGAKLGGADVGLFFYAGHGMQARGTNYLLPVSANLEKEADVRYELIDVAMVLDEMALAESRLNIVILDACRNNPFGGRGLRAASPGLVQMQAPAGTIIAYATQPGAVAADGAGANSPYTEALSKAMLKPGEAVFDVFNDVGITVKRNSGGVQQPWVSASPIEGRFYFLGPTTVVTAPPADAPAAGSAGAADKETLFWDSIKGSSNRGLFEAYLKQFPQGTFAPIAEARVAELGGAASTAAATERAPVSVAALAAPPVPAPAPVPAPVPAPATAPMDVSAIPYLSGKSRAALAMYPGLPSPKALAISAKGNYAYFSNKSNSRTEEDVKRSALQYCQYRAEEPCTLYAVGDAVVMEGKRFVPMPVEILGSGRFDPARVPFVSEHTRKVGMVNYQRNPGHKALAVTLTGRWASVWDRDSDEEAGTAAVEKCEQAGGKEECMLYAVGDTVVLDELPGEQEDEEED
;
A
#
# COMPACT_ATOMS: atom_id res chain seq x y z
N MET A 1 -73.45 86.05 -14.38
CA MET A 1 -72.26 85.47 -15.04
C MET A 1 -72.08 84.04 -14.52
N ALA A 2 -72.02 83.07 -15.43
CA ALA A 2 -71.64 81.65 -15.28
C ALA A 2 -72.34 80.84 -14.15
N ALA A 3 -73.32 79.97 -14.42
CA ALA A 3 -73.21 78.60 -14.97
C ALA A 3 -72.31 77.70 -14.07
N THR A 4 -72.67 76.52 -13.56
CA THR A 4 -73.66 75.49 -13.95
C THR A 4 -73.80 74.48 -12.78
N LEU A 5 -75.00 73.89 -12.63
CA LEU A 5 -75.38 72.67 -11.87
C LEU A 5 -74.64 71.40 -12.37
N PRO A 6 -74.89 70.14 -11.88
CA PRO A 6 -75.03 69.62 -10.51
C PRO A 6 -74.44 68.18 -10.30
N THR A 7 -74.54 67.69 -9.05
CA THR A 7 -74.84 66.32 -8.54
C THR A 7 -74.42 65.00 -9.24
N ARG A 8 -73.89 64.10 -8.39
CA ARG A 8 -74.21 62.65 -8.21
C ARG A 8 -73.99 61.67 -9.39
N ARG A 9 -73.20 60.61 -9.17
CA ARG A 9 -73.64 59.27 -8.71
C ARG A 9 -72.49 58.24 -8.76
N THR A 10 -72.60 57.30 -7.85
CA THR A 10 -71.82 56.07 -7.61
C THR A 10 -71.90 55.03 -8.74
N SER A 11 -70.80 54.30 -8.96
CA SER A 11 -70.75 52.91 -9.45
C SER A 11 -69.26 52.51 -9.47
N ALA A 12 -68.78 51.69 -8.52
CA ALA A 12 -68.82 50.23 -8.51
C ALA A 12 -67.79 49.58 -9.45
N LEU A 13 -66.94 48.73 -8.84
CA LEU A 13 -66.28 47.55 -9.42
C LEU A 13 -65.69 47.70 -10.83
N ASN A 14 -64.36 47.89 -10.94
CA ASN A 14 -63.51 47.22 -11.95
C ASN A 14 -62.03 47.68 -11.96
N THR A 15 -61.37 47.81 -10.80
CA THR A 15 -59.94 48.17 -10.77
C THR A 15 -59.11 47.36 -9.77
N LEU A 16 -59.57 46.16 -9.39
CA LEU A 16 -58.77 45.22 -8.60
C LEU A 16 -57.94 44.23 -9.46
N GLY A 17 -57.92 44.40 -10.79
CA GLY A 17 -57.31 43.44 -11.72
C GLY A 17 -56.10 43.93 -12.53
N ARG A 18 -55.62 45.17 -12.34
CA ARG A 18 -54.56 45.74 -13.20
C ARG A 18 -53.37 46.41 -12.48
N THR A 19 -53.38 46.49 -11.15
CA THR A 19 -52.26 47.06 -10.37
C THR A 19 -51.37 46.02 -9.69
N ILE A 20 -51.69 44.73 -9.80
CA ILE A 20 -50.82 43.62 -9.35
C ILE A 20 -49.79 43.26 -10.45
N ALA A 21 -50.04 43.59 -11.71
CA ALA A 21 -49.19 43.22 -12.84
C ALA A 21 -47.93 44.09 -13.05
N LEU A 22 -47.77 45.19 -12.30
CA LEU A 22 -46.62 46.10 -12.42
C LEU A 22 -45.71 46.16 -11.17
N ALA A 23 -46.12 45.51 -10.08
CA ALA A 23 -45.24 45.26 -8.93
C ALA A 23 -44.53 43.89 -9.02
N LEU A 24 -44.94 43.03 -9.97
CA LEU A 24 -44.33 41.73 -10.25
C LEU A 24 -43.21 41.77 -11.31
N SER A 25 -42.96 42.92 -11.94
CA SER A 25 -41.88 43.11 -12.93
C SER A 25 -40.60 43.73 -12.34
N LEU A 26 -40.60 44.06 -11.04
CA LEU A 26 -39.41 44.52 -10.29
C LEU A 26 -38.89 43.47 -9.31
N PHE A 27 -39.18 42.21 -9.58
CA PHE A 27 -38.44 41.06 -9.06
C PHE A 27 -37.71 40.41 -10.25
N VAL A 28 -36.91 41.21 -10.96
CA VAL A 28 -35.81 40.66 -11.76
C VAL A 28 -34.91 39.98 -10.73
N TRP A 29 -35.12 38.67 -10.60
CA TRP A 29 -34.18 37.75 -10.00
C TRP A 29 -32.81 38.07 -10.61
N VAL A 30 -31.98 38.79 -9.86
CA VAL A 30 -30.54 38.58 -9.92
C VAL A 30 -30.35 37.17 -9.39
N ALA A 31 -30.61 36.19 -10.25
CA ALA A 31 -29.99 34.89 -10.14
C ALA A 31 -28.50 35.19 -10.34
N GLY A 32 -27.83 35.54 -9.25
CA GLY A 32 -26.40 35.41 -9.18
C GLY A 32 -26.13 33.96 -9.51
N SER A 33 -25.58 33.72 -10.69
CA SER A 33 -24.89 32.48 -11.00
C SER A 33 -23.86 32.33 -9.88
N GLY A 34 -24.19 31.56 -8.86
CA GLY A 34 -23.20 31.00 -7.98
C GLY A 34 -22.39 30.08 -8.86
N GLU A 35 -21.37 30.62 -9.51
CA GLU A 35 -20.24 29.82 -9.97
C GLU A 35 -19.85 29.04 -8.71
N ALA A 36 -20.04 27.72 -8.72
CA ALA A 36 -19.50 26.89 -7.66
C ALA A 36 -18.01 27.23 -7.60
N ALA A 37 -17.60 27.93 -6.54
CA ALA A 37 -16.24 28.45 -6.44
C ALA A 37 -15.30 27.26 -6.60
N ALA A 38 -14.57 27.22 -7.71
CA ALA A 38 -13.61 26.16 -7.94
C ALA A 38 -12.60 26.20 -6.80
N ASP A 39 -12.37 25.05 -6.17
CA ASP A 39 -11.41 24.90 -5.08
C ASP A 39 -10.11 25.63 -5.40
N LYS A 40 -9.63 26.49 -4.51
CA LYS A 40 -8.31 27.10 -4.66
C LYS A 40 -7.25 26.05 -4.34
N ARG A 41 -6.67 25.49 -5.40
CA ARG A 41 -5.67 24.40 -5.35
C ARG A 41 -4.27 24.97 -5.58
N VAL A 42 -3.34 24.72 -4.67
CA VAL A 42 -1.95 25.23 -4.75
C VAL A 42 -0.98 24.05 -4.65
N ALA A 43 0.03 24.02 -5.52
CA ALA A 43 1.05 22.97 -5.47
C ALA A 43 2.49 23.48 -5.57
N LEU A 44 3.38 22.90 -4.76
CA LEU A 44 4.83 23.00 -4.93
C LEU A 44 5.36 21.66 -5.46
N VAL A 45 5.99 21.71 -6.63
CA VAL A 45 6.53 20.53 -7.31
C VAL A 45 8.04 20.70 -7.47
N MET A 46 8.81 19.79 -6.89
CA MET A 46 10.28 19.85 -6.89
C MET A 46 10.92 18.58 -7.46
N GLY A 47 11.99 18.73 -8.23
CA GLY A 47 12.75 17.63 -8.81
C GLY A 47 14.25 17.90 -8.80
N ASN A 48 15.00 17.10 -8.06
CA ASN A 48 16.45 17.24 -7.91
C ASN A 48 17.19 16.03 -8.52
N SER A 49 17.94 16.28 -9.59
CA SER A 49 18.73 15.31 -10.36
C SER A 49 20.23 15.58 -10.29
N SER A 50 20.65 16.85 -10.36
CA SER A 50 22.03 17.27 -10.63
C SER A 50 22.86 17.52 -9.35
N TYR A 51 22.92 16.53 -8.46
CA TYR A 51 23.68 16.64 -7.20
C TYR A 51 25.17 16.86 -7.40
N HIS A 52 25.76 17.80 -6.64
CA HIS A 52 27.18 18.14 -6.72
C HIS A 52 28.07 17.12 -5.99
N HIS A 53 27.58 16.58 -4.86
CA HIS A 53 28.36 15.73 -3.95
C HIS A 53 27.72 14.36 -3.66
N ALA A 54 26.63 14.03 -4.36
CA ALA A 54 25.92 12.76 -4.30
C ALA A 54 25.72 12.19 -5.72
N PRO A 55 25.42 10.89 -5.90
CA PRO A 55 25.15 10.32 -7.22
C PRO A 55 24.00 11.05 -7.93
N ARG A 56 24.20 11.35 -9.22
CA ARG A 56 23.16 11.95 -10.07
C ARG A 56 21.98 10.98 -10.23
N LEU A 57 20.76 11.51 -10.19
CA LEU A 57 19.53 10.77 -10.52
C LEU A 57 18.99 11.23 -11.90
N PRO A 58 18.82 10.32 -12.87
CA PRO A 58 18.33 10.67 -14.20
C PRO A 58 16.91 11.26 -14.25
N ASN A 59 15.97 10.72 -13.48
CA ASN A 59 14.53 10.96 -13.69
C ASN A 59 13.85 12.07 -12.87
N PRO A 60 14.32 12.52 -11.69
CA PRO A 60 13.59 13.49 -10.87
C PRO A 60 13.16 14.79 -11.56
N VAL A 61 13.99 15.33 -12.46
CA VAL A 61 13.63 16.49 -13.27
C VAL A 61 12.48 16.19 -14.24
N ASN A 62 12.44 14.99 -14.82
CA ASN A 62 11.34 14.56 -15.69
C ASN A 62 10.07 14.29 -14.85
N ASP A 63 10.23 13.65 -13.70
CA ASP A 63 9.15 13.36 -12.77
C ASP A 63 8.44 14.64 -12.33
N ALA A 64 9.21 15.66 -11.93
CA ALA A 64 8.66 16.96 -11.55
C ALA A 64 7.96 17.67 -12.72
N LYS A 65 8.43 17.52 -13.95
CA LYS A 65 7.76 18.07 -15.14
C LYS A 65 6.44 17.37 -15.42
N ALA A 66 6.43 16.04 -15.43
CA ALA A 66 5.23 15.23 -15.65
C ALA A 66 4.17 15.53 -14.57
N MET A 67 4.60 15.61 -13.31
CA MET A 67 3.71 15.93 -12.20
C MET A 67 3.15 17.36 -12.29
N ALA A 68 4.00 18.34 -12.63
CA ALA A 68 3.57 19.73 -12.81
C ALA A 68 2.56 19.88 -13.97
N GLU A 69 2.72 19.12 -15.05
CA GLU A 69 1.76 19.09 -16.14
C GLU A 69 0.40 18.54 -15.70
N SER A 70 0.38 17.35 -15.06
CA SER A 70 -0.85 16.74 -14.57
C SER A 70 -1.57 17.59 -13.53
N LEU A 71 -0.82 18.23 -12.61
CA LEU A 71 -1.40 19.10 -11.58
C LEU A 71 -2.01 20.37 -12.17
N ARG A 72 -1.36 21.00 -13.16
CA ARG A 72 -1.96 22.15 -13.86
C ARG A 72 -3.24 21.73 -14.58
N ALA A 73 -3.23 20.58 -15.25
CA ALA A 73 -4.44 20.04 -15.89
C ALA A 73 -5.56 19.75 -14.88
N ALA A 74 -5.21 19.40 -13.64
CA ALA A 74 -6.13 19.24 -12.50
C ALA A 74 -6.48 20.55 -11.76
N GLY A 75 -6.10 21.70 -12.31
CA GLY A 75 -6.47 23.03 -11.79
C GLY A 75 -5.62 23.56 -10.64
N PHE A 76 -4.44 22.99 -10.38
CA PHE A 76 -3.51 23.51 -9.37
C PHE A 76 -2.73 24.72 -9.88
N GLU A 77 -2.64 25.76 -9.05
CA GLU A 77 -1.69 26.85 -9.21
C GLU A 77 -0.31 26.39 -8.70
N LEU A 78 0.69 26.37 -9.57
CA LEU A 78 2.04 25.98 -9.19
C LEU A 78 2.83 27.15 -8.58
N ILE A 79 3.52 26.89 -7.47
CA ILE A 79 4.49 27.84 -6.91
C ILE A 79 5.59 28.13 -7.93
N GLY A 80 5.79 29.41 -8.24
CA GLY A 80 6.71 29.87 -9.28
C GLY A 80 6.22 29.63 -10.72
N GLY A 81 4.99 29.16 -10.91
CA GLY A 81 4.39 28.89 -12.24
C GLY A 81 4.92 27.65 -12.96
N ALA A 82 5.92 26.97 -12.39
CA ALA A 82 6.66 25.87 -13.00
C ALA A 82 7.21 24.90 -11.93
N PRO A 83 7.54 23.65 -12.30
CA PRO A 83 8.30 22.79 -11.40
C PRO A 83 9.63 23.45 -11.04
N GLN A 84 10.01 23.35 -9.77
CA GLN A 84 11.29 23.88 -9.28
C GLN A 84 12.34 22.77 -9.37
N LEU A 85 13.41 23.02 -10.13
CA LEU A 85 14.35 21.98 -10.54
C LEU A 85 15.75 22.24 -9.99
N ASP A 86 16.42 21.18 -9.56
CA ASP A 86 17.82 21.19 -9.11
C ASP A 86 18.11 22.33 -8.11
N LEU A 87 17.23 22.47 -7.10
CA LEU A 87 17.36 23.54 -6.11
C LEU A 87 18.47 23.25 -5.11
N ASP A 88 19.26 24.28 -4.81
CA ASP A 88 20.14 24.31 -3.64
C ASP A 88 19.33 24.55 -2.35
N ARG A 89 19.99 24.47 -1.20
CA ARG A 89 19.29 24.56 0.10
C ARG A 89 18.50 25.87 0.25
N ALA A 90 19.11 27.00 -0.10
CA ALA A 90 18.48 28.31 0.02
C ALA A 90 17.27 28.44 -0.93
N GLY A 91 17.38 27.91 -2.15
CA GLY A 91 16.30 27.81 -3.12
C GLY A 91 15.16 26.95 -2.61
N THR A 92 15.45 25.77 -2.06
CA THR A 92 14.43 24.87 -1.49
C THR A 92 13.66 25.54 -0.36
N GLU A 93 14.36 26.15 0.60
CA GLU A 93 13.70 26.87 1.69
C GLU A 93 12.84 28.05 1.20
N LYS A 94 13.34 28.81 0.21
CA LYS A 94 12.58 29.91 -0.38
C LYS A 94 11.31 29.38 -1.05
N ALA A 95 11.38 28.26 -1.76
CA ALA A 95 10.23 27.63 -2.39
C ALA A 95 9.20 27.17 -1.36
N ILE A 96 9.64 26.52 -0.26
CA ILE A 96 8.77 26.07 0.84
C ILE A 96 8.08 27.26 1.53
N ARG A 97 8.82 28.34 1.86
CA ARG A 97 8.22 29.56 2.43
C ARG A 97 7.21 30.21 1.49
N SER A 98 7.52 30.24 0.18
CA SER A 98 6.60 30.77 -0.83
C SER A 98 5.35 29.92 -0.97
N PHE A 99 5.48 28.60 -0.79
CA PHE A 99 4.36 27.67 -0.74
C PHE A 99 3.47 27.93 0.47
N GLY A 100 4.02 27.97 1.69
CA GLY A 100 3.28 28.28 2.91
C GLY A 100 2.52 29.61 2.84
N ALA A 101 3.18 30.67 2.38
CA ALA A 101 2.55 31.98 2.19
C ALA A 101 1.36 31.94 1.21
N LYS A 102 1.43 31.09 0.18
CA LYS A 102 0.38 30.96 -0.84
C LYS A 102 -0.75 30.02 -0.43
N LEU A 103 -0.47 29.06 0.46
CA LEU A 103 -1.46 28.16 1.04
C LEU A 103 -2.50 28.89 1.89
N GLY A 104 -2.20 30.09 2.39
CA GLY A 104 -3.18 30.95 3.06
C GLY A 104 -4.48 31.09 2.25
N GLY A 105 -5.57 30.53 2.77
CA GLY A 105 -6.88 30.51 2.13
C GLY A 105 -7.00 29.59 0.90
N ALA A 106 -6.07 28.64 0.71
CA ALA A 106 -6.20 27.57 -0.26
C ALA A 106 -7.01 26.42 0.35
N ASP A 107 -7.88 25.81 -0.45
CA ASP A 107 -8.64 24.63 -0.06
C ASP A 107 -7.76 23.38 -0.05
N VAL A 108 -6.88 23.26 -1.05
CA VAL A 108 -6.03 22.08 -1.22
C VAL A 108 -4.58 22.50 -1.43
N GLY A 109 -3.71 22.05 -0.53
CA GLY A 109 -2.26 22.16 -0.66
C GLY A 109 -1.66 20.83 -1.14
N LEU A 110 -0.80 20.87 -2.15
CA LEU A 110 -0.05 19.69 -2.59
C LEU A 110 1.45 19.95 -2.69
N PHE A 111 2.24 19.11 -2.03
CA PHE A 111 3.68 19.09 -2.16
C PHE A 111 4.11 17.81 -2.87
N PHE A 112 4.94 17.95 -3.91
CA PHE A 112 5.59 16.83 -4.58
C PHE A 112 7.09 17.02 -4.59
N TYR A 113 7.83 15.97 -4.25
CA TYR A 113 9.28 15.93 -4.35
C TYR A 113 9.76 14.64 -5.00
N ALA A 114 10.61 14.78 -6.03
CA ALA A 114 11.41 13.70 -6.60
C ALA A 114 12.91 13.98 -6.39
N GLY A 115 13.67 12.98 -5.97
CA GLY A 115 15.11 13.12 -5.74
C GLY A 115 15.69 12.16 -4.70
N HIS A 116 16.86 12.47 -4.14
CA HIS A 116 17.38 11.76 -2.99
C HIS A 116 16.67 12.22 -1.72
N GLY A 117 16.36 11.26 -0.85
CA GLY A 117 15.94 11.50 0.50
C GLY A 117 16.71 10.59 1.46
N MET A 118 16.82 10.99 2.71
CA MET A 118 17.43 10.13 3.73
C MET A 118 16.75 10.30 5.07
N GLN A 119 16.86 9.28 5.91
CA GLN A 119 16.46 9.35 7.29
C GLN A 119 17.69 9.49 8.18
N ALA A 120 17.56 10.32 9.21
CA ALA A 120 18.50 10.36 10.32
C ALA A 120 17.73 10.54 11.62
N ARG A 121 17.98 9.65 12.60
CA ARG A 121 17.39 9.73 13.96
C ARG A 121 15.86 9.81 13.98
N GLY A 122 15.18 9.14 13.06
CA GLY A 122 13.72 9.15 12.98
C GLY A 122 13.14 10.35 12.21
N THR A 123 13.96 11.21 11.63
CA THR A 123 13.53 12.36 10.83
C THR A 123 13.84 12.15 9.36
N ASN A 124 12.88 12.50 8.49
CA ASN A 124 13.02 12.42 7.04
C ASN A 124 13.57 13.74 6.50
N TYR A 125 14.59 13.65 5.65
CA TYR A 125 15.24 14.79 5.03
C TYR A 125 15.21 14.70 3.51
N LEU A 126 14.98 15.83 2.85
CA LEU A 126 15.18 16.04 1.42
C LEU A 126 16.60 16.52 1.18
N LEU A 127 17.23 16.08 0.09
CA LEU A 127 18.57 16.53 -0.30
C LEU A 127 18.48 17.64 -1.36
N PRO A 128 18.93 18.86 -1.05
CA PRO A 128 19.26 19.85 -2.06
C PRO A 128 20.42 19.39 -2.95
N VAL A 129 20.52 19.91 -4.17
CA VAL A 129 21.63 19.51 -5.09
C VAL A 129 23.01 19.92 -4.59
N SER A 130 23.06 20.95 -3.74
CA SER A 130 24.28 21.47 -3.12
C SER A 130 24.75 20.67 -1.90
N ALA A 131 23.93 19.75 -1.36
CA ALA A 131 24.18 19.11 -0.08
C ALA A 131 25.54 18.38 -0.05
N ASN A 132 26.38 18.71 0.94
CA ASN A 132 27.65 18.03 1.17
C ASN A 132 27.79 17.60 2.64
N LEU A 133 27.54 16.32 2.91
CA LEU A 133 27.71 15.78 4.26
C LEU A 133 29.14 15.23 4.44
N GLU A 134 29.86 15.77 5.43
CA GLU A 134 31.17 15.27 5.87
C GLU A 134 31.08 14.55 7.22
N LYS A 135 30.19 15.01 8.10
CA LYS A 135 29.88 14.44 9.42
C LYS A 135 28.36 14.39 9.66
N GLU A 136 27.91 13.55 10.59
CA GLU A 136 26.48 13.41 10.91
C GLU A 136 25.84 14.75 11.35
N ALA A 137 26.61 15.60 12.03
CA ALA A 137 26.17 16.92 12.45
C ALA A 137 25.81 17.86 11.29
N ASP A 138 26.27 17.58 10.06
CA ASP A 138 25.97 18.41 8.89
C ASP A 138 24.54 18.21 8.40
N VAL A 139 23.88 17.09 8.76
CA VAL A 139 22.51 16.75 8.35
C VAL A 139 21.54 17.92 8.59
N ARG A 140 21.61 18.55 9.77
CA ARG A 140 20.73 19.67 10.14
C ARG A 140 21.02 20.99 9.39
N TYR A 141 22.22 21.13 8.84
CA TYR A 141 22.69 22.36 8.19
C TYR A 141 22.65 22.28 6.66
N GLU A 142 22.79 21.08 6.11
CA GLU A 142 22.88 20.85 4.67
C GLU A 142 21.57 20.33 4.06
N LEU A 143 20.75 19.64 4.85
CA LEU A 143 19.50 19.04 4.38
C LEU A 143 18.26 19.84 4.79
N ILE A 144 17.11 19.45 4.24
CA ILE A 144 15.81 20.04 4.54
C ILE A 144 14.95 18.99 5.25
N ASP A 145 14.53 19.28 6.47
CA ASP A 145 13.58 18.45 7.20
C ASP A 145 12.21 18.49 6.51
N VAL A 146 11.62 17.32 6.22
CA VAL A 146 10.27 17.24 5.63
C VAL A 146 9.21 17.82 6.57
N ALA A 147 9.45 17.83 7.89
CA ALA A 147 8.58 18.48 8.85
C ALA A 147 8.36 19.96 8.54
N MET A 148 9.36 20.66 8.00
CA MET A 148 9.22 22.06 7.57
C MET A 148 8.09 22.25 6.55
N VAL A 149 7.92 21.29 5.64
CA VAL A 149 6.82 21.34 4.66
C VAL A 149 5.48 21.06 5.34
N LEU A 150 5.44 20.04 6.21
CA LEU A 150 4.23 19.67 6.95
C LEU A 150 3.75 20.80 7.87
N ASP A 151 4.67 21.52 8.50
CA ASP A 151 4.37 22.64 9.39
C ASP A 151 3.77 23.82 8.61
N GLU A 152 4.35 24.19 7.46
CA GLU A 152 3.78 25.23 6.57
C GLU A 152 2.38 24.84 6.08
N MET A 153 2.15 23.55 5.79
CA MET A 153 0.84 23.04 5.37
C MET A 153 -0.18 22.99 6.53
N ALA A 154 0.27 22.65 7.74
CA ALA A 154 -0.59 22.61 8.92
C ALA A 154 -1.03 24.03 9.34
N LEU A 155 -0.14 25.02 9.26
CA LEU A 155 -0.42 26.42 9.58
C LEU A 155 -1.42 27.08 8.62
N ALA A 156 -1.51 26.57 7.39
CA ALA A 156 -2.41 27.12 6.39
C ALA A 156 -3.89 26.75 6.59
N GLU A 157 -4.18 25.75 7.43
CA GLU A 157 -5.53 25.24 7.73
C GLU A 157 -6.35 24.88 6.46
N SER A 158 -5.68 24.46 5.38
CA SER A 158 -6.34 23.93 4.19
C SER A 158 -7.15 22.67 4.54
N ARG A 159 -8.33 22.48 3.94
CA ARG A 159 -9.17 21.30 4.21
C ARG A 159 -8.50 19.99 3.81
N LEU A 160 -7.55 20.06 2.88
CA LEU A 160 -6.78 18.92 2.42
C LEU A 160 -5.33 19.29 2.12
N ASN A 161 -4.41 18.58 2.75
CA ASN A 161 -2.98 18.63 2.48
C ASN A 161 -2.53 17.30 1.88
N ILE A 162 -1.79 17.33 0.78
CA ILE A 162 -1.24 16.13 0.12
C ILE A 162 0.27 16.28 -0.01
N VAL A 163 1.03 15.34 0.56
CA VAL A 163 2.50 15.29 0.47
C VAL A 163 2.88 14.02 -0.28
N ILE A 164 3.61 14.16 -1.38
CA ILE A 164 4.00 13.06 -2.25
C ILE A 164 5.52 13.02 -2.34
N LEU A 165 6.10 11.91 -1.88
CA LEU A 165 7.55 11.72 -1.79
C LEU A 165 7.98 10.58 -2.72
N ASP A 166 8.49 10.96 -3.89
CA ASP A 166 9.12 10.07 -4.86
C ASP A 166 10.65 10.11 -4.72
N ALA A 167 11.11 9.79 -3.51
CA ALA A 167 12.51 9.87 -3.16
C ALA A 167 13.14 8.49 -3.00
N CYS A 168 14.33 8.32 -3.57
CA CYS A 168 15.22 7.21 -3.29
C CYS A 168 15.62 7.26 -1.80
N ARG A 169 15.60 6.09 -1.15
CA ARG A 169 15.80 5.94 0.30
C ARG A 169 17.14 5.27 0.64
N ASN A 170 18.13 5.46 -0.24
CA ASN A 170 19.52 5.07 0.00
C ASN A 170 20.30 6.30 0.47
N ASN A 171 21.09 6.19 1.53
CA ASN A 171 21.97 7.29 1.92
C ASN A 171 23.14 7.40 0.93
N PRO A 172 23.21 8.46 0.09
CA PRO A 172 24.27 8.59 -0.90
C PRO A 172 25.66 8.86 -0.28
N PHE A 173 25.71 9.16 1.03
CA PHE A 173 26.94 9.43 1.77
C PHE A 173 27.41 8.25 2.65
N GLY A 174 26.74 7.09 2.56
CA GLY A 174 27.05 5.91 3.40
C GLY A 174 28.50 5.43 3.33
N GLY A 175 29.16 5.61 2.18
CA GLY A 175 30.58 5.25 1.98
C GLY A 175 31.58 6.19 2.69
N ARG A 176 31.15 7.34 3.22
CA ARG A 176 32.00 8.34 3.89
C ARG A 176 32.07 8.14 5.41
N GLY A 177 31.71 6.95 5.91
CA GLY A 177 31.58 6.69 7.35
C GLY A 177 30.30 7.28 7.97
N LEU A 178 29.48 7.95 7.16
CA LEU A 178 28.17 8.47 7.53
C LEU A 178 27.14 7.36 7.40
N ARG A 179 27.15 6.41 8.34
CA ARG A 179 26.07 5.42 8.44
C ARG A 179 24.80 6.19 8.79
N ALA A 180 23.94 6.44 7.80
CA ALA A 180 22.58 6.82 8.10
C ALA A 180 21.92 5.65 8.82
N ALA A 181 21.26 5.96 9.92
CA ALA A 181 20.30 5.07 10.54
C ALA A 181 19.32 4.57 9.45
N SER A 182 19.10 3.26 9.41
CA SER A 182 18.07 2.54 8.65
C SER A 182 17.82 2.93 7.16
N PRO A 183 17.93 1.99 6.20
CA PRO A 183 17.44 2.24 4.83
C PRO A 183 15.97 2.66 4.86
N GLY A 184 15.58 3.69 4.11
CA GLY A 184 14.19 4.15 4.14
C GLY A 184 14.00 5.64 4.46
N LEU A 185 12.84 6.19 4.08
CA LEU A 185 12.20 7.21 4.91
C LEU A 185 11.37 6.46 5.96
N VAL A 186 11.35 6.97 7.19
CA VAL A 186 10.41 6.46 8.19
C VAL A 186 8.99 6.91 7.83
N GLN A 187 8.00 6.12 8.22
CA GLN A 187 6.61 6.56 8.10
C GLN A 187 6.38 7.72 9.06
N MET A 188 5.96 8.86 8.53
CA MET A 188 5.49 9.99 9.32
C MET A 188 4.00 9.82 9.64
N GLN A 189 3.62 10.27 10.83
CA GLN A 189 2.22 10.47 11.17
C GLN A 189 1.69 11.65 10.37
N ALA A 190 0.58 11.45 9.64
CA ALA A 190 -0.05 12.52 8.90
C ALA A 190 -0.78 13.46 9.87
N PRO A 191 -0.55 14.79 9.82
CA PRO A 191 -1.39 15.75 10.53
C PRO A 191 -2.87 15.64 10.12
N ALA A 192 -3.78 16.27 10.86
CA ALA A 192 -5.19 16.31 10.51
C ALA A 192 -5.38 16.83 9.07
N GLY A 193 -6.35 16.28 8.33
CA GLY A 193 -6.60 16.67 6.94
C GLY A 193 -5.45 16.41 5.97
N THR A 194 -4.45 15.58 6.35
CA THR A 194 -3.26 15.35 5.55
C THR A 194 -3.18 13.92 5.01
N ILE A 195 -2.76 13.79 3.75
CA ILE A 195 -2.37 12.53 3.11
C ILE A 195 -0.88 12.61 2.77
N ILE A 196 -0.11 11.61 3.18
CA ILE A 196 1.30 11.46 2.83
C ILE A 196 1.47 10.17 2.01
N ALA A 197 1.79 10.33 0.73
CA ALA A 197 2.03 9.24 -0.20
C ALA A 197 3.53 9.07 -0.46
N TYR A 198 4.01 7.84 -0.36
CA TYR A 198 5.39 7.46 -0.58
C TYR A 198 5.48 6.54 -1.79
N ALA A 199 6.51 6.72 -2.62
CA ALA A 199 6.75 5.87 -3.79
C ALA A 199 7.06 4.39 -3.44
N THR A 200 7.39 4.09 -2.18
CA THR A 200 7.65 2.73 -1.68
C THR A 200 7.32 2.60 -0.19
N GLN A 201 7.25 1.36 0.31
CA GLN A 201 6.92 1.02 1.69
C GLN A 201 8.00 1.48 2.68
N PRO A 202 7.64 1.79 3.95
CA PRO A 202 8.59 2.06 5.03
C PRO A 202 9.74 1.03 5.06
N GLY A 203 10.97 1.49 5.15
CA GLY A 203 12.16 0.61 5.16
C GLY A 203 12.62 0.07 3.79
N ALA A 204 11.89 0.30 2.70
CA ALA A 204 12.29 -0.10 1.34
C ALA A 204 12.78 1.09 0.50
N VAL A 205 13.41 0.81 -0.66
CA VAL A 205 13.93 1.83 -1.60
C VAL A 205 13.02 1.95 -2.83
N ALA A 206 12.77 3.18 -3.27
CA ALA A 206 12.05 3.46 -4.53
C ALA A 206 13.07 3.44 -5.68
N ALA A 207 12.66 2.91 -6.84
CA ALA A 207 13.50 2.88 -8.01
C ALA A 207 13.39 4.21 -8.80
N ASP A 208 14.52 4.74 -9.25
CA ASP A 208 14.56 5.85 -10.22
C ASP A 208 13.91 5.45 -11.55
N GLY A 209 13.94 4.15 -11.90
CA GLY A 209 13.39 3.62 -13.14
C GLY A 209 14.37 3.67 -14.32
N ALA A 210 14.06 2.91 -15.37
CA ALA A 210 14.84 2.89 -16.62
C ALA A 210 14.13 3.62 -17.77
N GLY A 211 12.91 4.12 -17.52
CA GLY A 211 12.10 4.87 -18.48
C GLY A 211 12.37 6.38 -18.42
N ALA A 212 11.46 7.16 -19.00
CA ALA A 212 11.52 8.63 -18.97
C ALA A 212 11.23 9.22 -17.58
N ASN A 213 10.45 8.50 -16.76
CA ASN A 213 10.05 8.86 -15.41
C ASN A 213 10.27 7.66 -14.46
N SER A 214 10.24 7.90 -13.17
CA SER A 214 10.18 6.86 -12.14
C SER A 214 8.92 6.00 -12.30
N PRO A 215 8.92 4.72 -11.86
CA PRO A 215 7.73 3.88 -11.93
C PRO A 215 6.53 4.49 -11.19
N TYR A 216 6.80 5.20 -10.10
CA TYR A 216 5.75 5.83 -9.28
C TYR A 216 5.16 7.04 -9.97
N THR A 217 6.00 7.98 -10.42
CA THR A 217 5.53 9.18 -11.12
C THR A 217 4.89 8.86 -12.47
N GLU A 218 5.42 7.88 -13.20
CA GLU A 218 4.82 7.41 -14.46
C GLU A 218 3.39 6.91 -14.27
N ALA A 219 3.12 6.20 -13.17
CA ALA A 219 1.78 5.71 -12.86
C ALA A 219 0.88 6.83 -12.31
N LEU A 220 1.39 7.62 -11.37
CA LEU A 220 0.63 8.65 -10.67
C LEU A 220 0.20 9.81 -11.57
N SER A 221 1.12 10.34 -12.37
CA SER A 221 0.83 11.46 -13.28
C SER A 221 -0.33 11.15 -14.24
N LYS A 222 -0.49 9.89 -14.64
CA LYS A 222 -1.59 9.42 -15.49
C LYS A 222 -2.87 9.18 -14.70
N ALA A 223 -2.77 8.53 -13.55
CA ALA A 223 -3.93 8.20 -12.72
C ALA A 223 -4.68 9.45 -12.22
N MET A 224 -3.94 10.52 -11.89
CA MET A 224 -4.54 11.80 -11.47
C MET A 224 -5.42 12.46 -12.55
N LEU A 225 -5.26 12.08 -13.81
CA LEU A 225 -6.05 12.62 -14.93
C LEU A 225 -7.26 11.74 -15.25
N LYS A 226 -7.55 10.71 -14.46
CA LYS A 226 -8.76 9.89 -14.60
C LYS A 226 -9.94 10.61 -13.94
N PRO A 227 -10.98 11.04 -14.67
CA PRO A 227 -12.10 11.77 -14.10
C PRO A 227 -12.93 10.92 -13.14
N GLY A 228 -13.40 11.53 -12.06
CA GLY A 228 -14.34 10.92 -11.12
C GLY A 228 -13.73 9.88 -10.16
N GLU A 229 -12.41 9.71 -10.16
CA GLU A 229 -11.72 8.82 -9.21
C GLU A 229 -11.32 9.57 -7.94
N ALA A 230 -11.70 9.03 -6.77
CA ALA A 230 -11.37 9.65 -5.50
C ALA A 230 -9.88 9.46 -5.20
N VAL A 231 -9.29 10.41 -4.46
CA VAL A 231 -7.85 10.46 -4.19
C VAL A 231 -7.26 9.17 -3.61
N PHE A 232 -7.99 8.47 -2.73
CA PHE A 232 -7.54 7.19 -2.17
C PHE A 232 -7.57 6.05 -3.19
N ASP A 233 -8.55 6.04 -4.10
CA ASP A 233 -8.63 5.08 -5.20
C ASP A 233 -7.48 5.33 -6.18
N VAL A 234 -7.19 6.59 -6.51
CA VAL A 234 -6.02 6.98 -7.33
C VAL A 234 -4.73 6.41 -6.72
N PHE A 235 -4.49 6.63 -5.42
CA PHE A 235 -3.27 6.11 -4.78
C PHE A 235 -3.24 4.58 -4.70
N ASN A 236 -4.38 3.93 -4.49
CA ASN A 236 -4.48 2.48 -4.51
C ASN A 236 -4.16 1.90 -5.91
N ASP A 237 -4.74 2.46 -6.97
CA ASP A 237 -4.51 2.04 -8.35
C ASP A 237 -3.05 2.26 -8.79
N VAL A 238 -2.45 3.37 -8.36
CA VAL A 238 -1.01 3.61 -8.52
C VAL A 238 -0.21 2.55 -7.77
N GLY A 239 -0.56 2.23 -6.53
CA GLY A 239 0.06 1.18 -5.73
C GLY A 239 0.05 -0.18 -6.44
N ILE A 240 -1.10 -0.58 -6.97
CA ILE A 240 -1.28 -1.82 -7.75
C ILE A 240 -0.41 -1.79 -9.02
N THR A 241 -0.43 -0.68 -9.74
CA THR A 241 0.31 -0.52 -11.00
C THR A 241 1.81 -0.58 -10.79
N VAL A 242 2.34 0.12 -9.79
CA VAL A 242 3.77 0.14 -9.47
C VAL A 242 4.23 -1.22 -8.93
N LYS A 243 3.44 -1.86 -8.07
CA LYS A 243 3.74 -3.22 -7.59
C LYS A 243 3.83 -4.21 -8.74
N ARG A 244 2.90 -4.15 -9.68
CA ARG A 244 2.91 -5.00 -10.88
C ARG A 244 4.13 -4.71 -11.76
N ASN A 245 4.39 -3.44 -12.08
CA ASN A 245 5.45 -3.04 -13.02
C ASN A 245 6.86 -3.25 -12.45
N SER A 246 7.01 -3.23 -11.13
CA SER A 246 8.27 -3.50 -10.43
C SER A 246 8.48 -4.98 -10.07
N GLY A 247 7.59 -5.88 -10.50
CA GLY A 247 7.67 -7.31 -10.13
C GLY A 247 7.53 -7.55 -8.62
N GLY A 248 6.86 -6.66 -7.90
CA GLY A 248 6.65 -6.71 -6.46
C GLY A 248 7.75 -6.08 -5.62
N VAL A 249 8.83 -5.56 -6.22
CA VAL A 249 9.97 -4.95 -5.51
C VAL A 249 9.60 -3.61 -4.88
N GLN A 250 8.83 -2.78 -5.59
CA GLN A 250 8.41 -1.46 -5.12
C GLN A 250 6.91 -1.48 -4.84
N GLN A 251 6.53 -1.15 -3.61
CA GLN A 251 5.14 -1.08 -3.18
C GLN A 251 4.87 0.29 -2.57
N PRO A 252 4.21 1.21 -3.29
CA PRO A 252 3.83 2.50 -2.76
C PRO A 252 3.03 2.40 -1.47
N TRP A 253 3.15 3.42 -0.61
CA TRP A 253 2.53 3.43 0.71
C TRP A 253 1.84 4.76 0.97
N VAL A 254 0.70 4.74 1.65
CA VAL A 254 -0.05 5.95 2.01
C VAL A 254 -0.27 5.96 3.51
N SER A 255 0.06 7.10 4.12
CA SER A 255 -0.26 7.43 5.52
C SER A 255 -1.24 8.61 5.47
N ALA A 256 -2.43 8.47 6.04
CA ALA A 256 -3.44 9.52 5.97
C ALA A 256 -4.19 9.69 7.28
N SER A 257 -4.50 10.94 7.61
CA SER A 257 -5.55 11.27 8.57
C SER A 257 -6.90 11.36 7.86
N PRO A 258 -8.03 11.30 8.60
CA PRO A 258 -9.34 11.59 8.03
C PRO A 258 -9.34 12.94 7.31
N ILE A 259 -9.94 12.96 6.12
CA ILE A 259 -10.16 14.15 5.31
C ILE A 259 -11.65 14.46 5.25
N GLU A 260 -12.00 15.73 5.12
CA GLU A 260 -13.39 16.13 4.96
C GLU A 260 -13.89 15.86 3.54
N GLY A 261 -14.94 15.06 3.41
CA GLY A 261 -15.57 14.75 2.12
C GLY A 261 -14.70 13.86 1.23
N ARG A 262 -14.87 14.03 -0.09
CA ARG A 262 -14.10 13.32 -1.13
C ARG A 262 -13.35 14.32 -1.97
N PHE A 263 -12.09 14.03 -2.27
CA PHE A 263 -11.29 14.83 -3.20
C PHE A 263 -11.09 14.08 -4.50
N TYR A 264 -11.21 14.82 -5.61
CA TYR A 264 -11.00 14.37 -6.97
C TYR A 264 -10.02 15.33 -7.64
N PHE A 265 -8.95 14.80 -8.23
CA PHE A 265 -8.06 15.60 -9.07
C PHE A 265 -8.84 16.17 -10.26
N LEU A 266 -9.60 15.30 -10.95
CA LEU A 266 -10.62 15.69 -11.92
C LEU A 266 -11.98 15.16 -11.47
N GLY A 267 -12.95 16.06 -11.27
CA GLY A 267 -14.29 15.69 -10.83
C GLY A 267 -15.02 14.77 -11.83
N PRO A 268 -16.12 14.09 -11.41
CA PRO A 268 -16.93 13.30 -12.33
C PRO A 268 -17.47 14.19 -13.46
N THR A 269 -17.17 13.82 -14.71
CA THR A 269 -17.75 14.49 -15.87
C THR A 269 -19.25 14.19 -15.94
N THR A 270 -20.08 15.12 -15.49
CA THR A 270 -21.51 15.12 -15.82
C THR A 270 -21.66 15.41 -17.31
N VAL A 271 -22.01 14.40 -18.10
CA VAL A 271 -22.52 14.63 -19.45
C VAL A 271 -23.87 15.31 -19.30
N VAL A 272 -23.91 16.62 -19.49
CA VAL A 272 -25.17 17.37 -19.57
C VAL A 272 -25.77 17.08 -20.94
N THR A 273 -26.57 16.02 -21.05
CA THR A 273 -27.58 15.95 -22.12
C THR A 273 -28.66 16.96 -21.77
N ALA A 274 -28.84 17.96 -22.65
CA ALA A 274 -29.94 18.91 -22.54
C ALA A 274 -31.28 18.13 -22.45
N PRO A 275 -32.19 18.45 -21.52
CA PRO A 275 -33.43 17.70 -21.36
C PRO A 275 -34.36 17.91 -22.57
N PRO A 276 -34.99 16.85 -23.12
CA PRO A 276 -36.21 17.02 -23.90
C PRO A 276 -37.31 17.51 -22.95
N ALA A 277 -38.04 18.55 -23.36
CA ALA A 277 -39.26 18.96 -22.71
C ALA A 277 -40.32 17.83 -22.80
N ASP A 278 -41.12 17.72 -21.74
CA ASP A 278 -42.29 16.85 -21.56
C ASP A 278 -42.06 15.37 -21.16
N ALA A 279 -41.90 15.13 -19.84
CA ALA A 279 -42.49 13.98 -19.12
C ALA A 279 -42.31 14.14 -17.58
N PRO A 280 -43.24 13.62 -16.75
CA PRO A 280 -43.36 13.99 -15.34
C PRO A 280 -42.39 13.26 -14.39
N ALA A 281 -42.10 13.93 -13.28
CA ALA A 281 -41.24 13.47 -12.19
C ALA A 281 -41.85 12.33 -11.36
N ALA A 282 -41.07 11.27 -11.09
CA ALA A 282 -41.17 10.46 -9.86
C ALA A 282 -39.99 9.48 -9.68
N GLY A 283 -39.22 9.69 -8.60
CA GLY A 283 -38.63 8.68 -7.71
C GLY A 283 -37.87 7.48 -8.28
N SER A 284 -36.54 7.60 -8.46
CA SER A 284 -35.65 6.43 -8.58
C SER A 284 -34.30 6.54 -7.87
N ALA A 285 -33.91 7.72 -7.36
CA ALA A 285 -32.59 7.92 -6.75
C ALA A 285 -32.36 7.08 -5.48
N GLY A 286 -33.40 6.81 -4.67
CA GLY A 286 -33.27 5.99 -3.46
C GLY A 286 -33.35 4.47 -3.67
N ALA A 287 -33.71 4.02 -4.88
CA ALA A 287 -33.79 2.59 -5.21
C ALA A 287 -32.43 2.05 -5.68
N ALA A 288 -31.68 2.85 -6.45
CA ALA A 288 -30.35 2.49 -6.97
C ALA A 288 -29.32 2.30 -5.85
N ASP A 289 -29.33 3.16 -4.82
CA ASP A 289 -28.43 3.02 -3.66
C ASP A 289 -28.75 1.76 -2.84
N LYS A 290 -30.03 1.45 -2.62
CA LYS A 290 -30.46 0.25 -1.89
C LYS A 290 -30.18 -1.03 -2.66
N GLU A 291 -30.37 -0.99 -3.98
CA GLU A 291 -30.05 -2.10 -4.86
C GLU A 291 -28.54 -2.39 -4.88
N THR A 292 -27.72 -1.34 -4.98
CA THR A 292 -26.25 -1.45 -5.00
C THR A 292 -25.73 -1.99 -3.66
N LEU A 293 -26.24 -1.49 -2.53
CA LEU A 293 -25.88 -2.00 -1.20
C LEU A 293 -26.30 -3.46 -0.99
N PHE A 294 -27.50 -3.85 -1.45
CA PHE A 294 -27.95 -5.24 -1.36
C PHE A 294 -27.07 -6.13 -2.24
N TRP A 295 -26.82 -5.73 -3.49
CA TRP A 295 -25.98 -6.46 -4.43
C TRP A 295 -24.54 -6.62 -3.92
N ASP A 296 -23.93 -5.55 -3.41
CA ASP A 296 -22.58 -5.58 -2.86
C ASP A 296 -22.45 -6.52 -1.65
N SER A 297 -23.51 -6.67 -0.86
CA SER A 297 -23.55 -7.60 0.27
C SER A 297 -23.64 -9.07 -0.16
N ILE A 298 -24.19 -9.37 -1.34
CA ILE A 298 -24.42 -10.77 -1.80
C ILE A 298 -23.52 -11.22 -2.96
N LYS A 299 -22.89 -10.31 -3.72
CA LYS A 299 -22.16 -10.64 -4.97
C LYS A 299 -21.01 -11.63 -4.79
N GLY A 300 -20.42 -11.71 -3.60
CA GLY A 300 -19.36 -12.66 -3.24
C GLY A 300 -19.86 -13.95 -2.58
N SER A 301 -21.17 -14.10 -2.36
CA SER A 301 -21.75 -15.23 -1.64
C SER A 301 -21.91 -16.47 -2.53
N SER A 302 -21.82 -17.65 -1.93
CA SER A 302 -22.15 -18.95 -2.53
C SER A 302 -23.56 -19.43 -2.14
N ASN A 303 -24.32 -18.62 -1.40
CA ASN A 303 -25.66 -18.97 -0.96
C ASN A 303 -26.72 -18.59 -2.01
N ARG A 304 -27.31 -19.60 -2.65
CA ARG A 304 -28.36 -19.45 -3.66
C ARG A 304 -29.57 -18.63 -3.18
N GLY A 305 -29.98 -18.82 -1.93
CA GLY A 305 -31.16 -18.14 -1.37
C GLY A 305 -31.01 -16.61 -1.30
N LEU A 306 -29.78 -16.10 -1.22
CA LEU A 306 -29.52 -14.64 -1.22
C LEU A 306 -29.76 -14.03 -2.60
N PHE A 307 -29.40 -14.74 -3.67
CA PHE A 307 -29.65 -14.30 -5.04
C PHE A 307 -31.14 -14.41 -5.40
N GLU A 308 -31.83 -15.46 -4.94
CA GLU A 308 -33.29 -15.57 -5.08
C GLU A 308 -34.03 -14.45 -4.31
N ALA A 309 -33.54 -14.08 -3.11
CA ALA A 309 -34.08 -12.95 -2.35
C ALA A 309 -33.87 -11.61 -3.05
N TYR A 310 -32.70 -11.40 -3.66
CA TYR A 310 -32.42 -10.21 -4.48
C TYR A 310 -33.37 -10.12 -5.68
N LEU A 311 -33.61 -11.21 -6.40
CA LEU A 311 -34.55 -11.24 -7.54
C LEU A 311 -36.00 -10.97 -7.13
N LYS A 312 -36.40 -11.38 -5.92
CA LYS A 312 -37.73 -11.10 -5.38
C LYS A 312 -37.90 -9.62 -5.01
N GLN A 313 -36.84 -9.00 -4.50
CA GLN A 313 -36.85 -7.61 -4.04
C GLN A 313 -36.63 -6.61 -5.18
N PHE A 314 -35.85 -6.99 -6.20
CA PHE A 314 -35.49 -6.17 -7.36
C PHE A 314 -35.73 -6.92 -8.68
N PRO A 315 -36.99 -7.23 -9.05
CA PRO A 315 -37.32 -8.05 -10.22
C PRO A 315 -36.98 -7.40 -11.57
N GLN A 316 -36.78 -6.07 -11.59
CA GLN A 316 -36.27 -5.31 -12.75
C GLN A 316 -34.95 -4.61 -12.42
N GLY A 317 -34.22 -5.12 -11.41
CA GLY A 317 -32.96 -4.55 -10.95
C GLY A 317 -31.86 -4.64 -12.01
N THR A 318 -30.92 -3.71 -11.94
CA THR A 318 -29.69 -3.65 -12.75
C THR A 318 -28.89 -4.96 -12.70
N PHE A 319 -28.88 -5.67 -11.57
CA PHE A 319 -28.15 -6.94 -11.42
C PHE A 319 -29.04 -8.18 -11.51
N ALA A 320 -30.33 -8.05 -11.85
CA ALA A 320 -31.24 -9.19 -11.99
C ALA A 320 -30.74 -10.26 -12.98
N PRO A 321 -30.21 -9.93 -14.17
CA PRO A 321 -29.65 -10.94 -15.08
C PRO A 321 -28.47 -11.72 -14.48
N ILE A 322 -27.66 -11.07 -13.63
CA ILE A 322 -26.50 -11.69 -13.00
C ILE A 322 -26.93 -12.58 -11.83
N ALA A 323 -27.91 -12.12 -11.03
CA ALA A 323 -28.49 -12.92 -9.97
C ALA A 323 -29.17 -14.19 -10.50
N GLU A 324 -29.91 -14.11 -11.62
CA GLU A 324 -30.50 -15.27 -12.29
C GLU A 324 -29.44 -16.28 -12.74
N ALA A 325 -28.36 -15.81 -13.37
CA ALA A 325 -27.25 -16.66 -13.77
C ALA A 325 -26.60 -17.37 -12.56
N ARG A 326 -26.48 -16.66 -11.42
CA ARG A 326 -25.90 -17.21 -10.20
C ARG A 326 -26.82 -18.23 -9.51
N VAL A 327 -28.15 -18.01 -9.52
CA VAL A 327 -29.14 -19.00 -9.05
C VAL A 327 -29.11 -20.27 -9.90
N ALA A 328 -28.97 -20.14 -11.22
CA ALA A 328 -28.84 -21.27 -12.14
C ALA A 328 -27.55 -22.07 -11.90
N GLU A 329 -26.41 -21.39 -11.72
CA GLU A 329 -25.12 -22.01 -11.41
C GLU A 329 -25.14 -22.75 -10.08
N LEU A 330 -25.68 -22.13 -9.03
CA LEU A 330 -25.80 -22.73 -7.70
C LEU A 330 -26.92 -23.79 -7.61
N GLY A 331 -27.79 -23.87 -8.63
CA GLY A 331 -28.78 -24.93 -8.79
C GLY A 331 -28.26 -26.20 -9.43
N GLY A 332 -27.13 -26.14 -10.12
CA GLY A 332 -26.54 -27.28 -10.83
C GLY A 332 -25.82 -28.28 -9.92
N ALA A 333 -25.61 -27.97 -8.63
CA ALA A 333 -24.88 -28.82 -7.70
C ALA A 333 -25.73 -29.93 -7.03
N ALA A 334 -26.89 -30.26 -7.60
CA ALA A 334 -27.65 -31.45 -7.26
C ALA A 334 -28.25 -32.11 -8.52
N SER A 335 -27.41 -32.77 -9.33
CA SER A 335 -27.67 -34.13 -9.85
C SER A 335 -26.61 -34.56 -10.86
N THR A 336 -25.90 -35.64 -10.50
CA THR A 336 -25.35 -36.71 -11.36
C THR A 336 -24.29 -36.42 -12.41
N ALA A 337 -23.13 -37.02 -12.12
CA ALA A 337 -22.14 -37.53 -13.05
C ALA A 337 -22.71 -38.12 -14.36
N ALA A 338 -22.08 -37.79 -15.49
CA ALA A 338 -21.80 -38.73 -16.57
C ALA A 338 -20.75 -38.14 -17.52
N ALA A 339 -19.72 -38.92 -17.78
CA ALA A 339 -18.67 -38.67 -18.76
C ALA A 339 -19.25 -38.50 -20.19
N THR A 340 -18.66 -37.61 -20.99
CA THR A 340 -18.43 -37.93 -22.40
C THR A 340 -17.18 -37.22 -22.93
N GLU A 341 -16.21 -38.07 -23.21
CA GLU A 341 -15.02 -37.92 -24.04
C GLU A 341 -15.33 -37.26 -25.40
N ARG A 342 -14.49 -36.29 -25.84
CA ARG A 342 -14.21 -36.05 -27.27
C ARG A 342 -12.89 -35.30 -27.49
N ALA A 343 -12.19 -35.80 -28.51
CA ALA A 343 -10.82 -35.58 -28.96
C ALA A 343 -10.49 -34.14 -29.45
N PRO A 344 -9.20 -33.79 -29.66
CA PRO A 344 -8.78 -32.42 -29.96
C PRO A 344 -9.01 -32.07 -31.44
N VAL A 345 -9.53 -30.87 -31.68
CA VAL A 345 -9.58 -30.26 -33.01
C VAL A 345 -8.32 -29.43 -33.20
N SER A 346 -7.49 -29.88 -34.14
CA SER A 346 -6.40 -29.12 -34.76
C SER A 346 -6.97 -27.89 -35.48
N VAL A 347 -6.42 -26.71 -35.19
CA VAL A 347 -6.56 -25.54 -36.04
C VAL A 347 -5.16 -25.06 -36.41
N ALA A 348 -4.94 -25.10 -37.72
CA ALA A 348 -3.73 -24.74 -38.41
C ALA A 348 -3.30 -23.30 -38.11
N ALA A 349 -1.97 -23.14 -38.05
CA ALA A 349 -1.27 -21.88 -37.93
C ALA A 349 -1.66 -20.90 -39.06
N LEU A 350 -2.13 -19.72 -38.66
CA LEU A 350 -2.05 -18.51 -39.47
C LEU A 350 -0.88 -17.69 -38.93
N ALA A 351 0.11 -17.48 -39.80
CA ALA A 351 1.34 -16.78 -39.51
C ALA A 351 1.09 -15.32 -39.11
N ALA A 352 1.63 -14.93 -37.95
CA ALA A 352 1.84 -13.53 -37.59
C ALA A 352 3.07 -12.97 -38.33
N PRO A 353 3.10 -11.68 -38.69
CA PRO A 353 4.28 -11.05 -39.26
C PRO A 353 5.42 -11.00 -38.23
N PRO A 354 6.70 -10.97 -38.67
CA PRO A 354 7.84 -11.02 -37.77
C PRO A 354 7.91 -9.74 -36.92
N VAL A 355 7.78 -9.88 -35.62
CA VAL A 355 8.18 -8.87 -34.64
C VAL A 355 9.71 -8.82 -34.67
N PRO A 356 10.36 -7.66 -34.89
CA PRO A 356 11.81 -7.56 -34.79
C PRO A 356 12.24 -7.88 -33.35
N ALA A 357 13.21 -8.79 -33.20
CA ALA A 357 13.73 -9.21 -31.92
C ALA A 357 14.25 -7.99 -31.11
N PRO A 358 13.95 -7.90 -29.81
CA PRO A 358 14.59 -6.91 -28.96
C PRO A 358 16.10 -7.20 -28.92
N ALA A 359 16.90 -6.13 -29.02
CA ALA A 359 18.34 -6.20 -28.88
C ALA A 359 18.74 -6.93 -27.58
N PRO A 360 19.86 -7.67 -27.56
CA PRO A 360 20.31 -8.35 -26.37
C PRO A 360 20.54 -7.32 -25.25
N VAL A 361 19.80 -7.48 -24.16
CA VAL A 361 20.05 -6.78 -22.90
C VAL A 361 21.50 -7.11 -22.49
N PRO A 362 22.35 -6.12 -22.15
CA PRO A 362 23.65 -6.41 -21.56
C PRO A 362 23.44 -7.27 -20.32
N ALA A 363 24.12 -8.41 -20.25
CA ALA A 363 24.07 -9.27 -19.07
C ALA A 363 24.38 -8.45 -17.81
N PRO A 364 23.70 -8.71 -16.67
CA PRO A 364 24.08 -8.09 -15.41
C PRO A 364 25.55 -8.41 -15.14
N VAL A 365 26.31 -7.36 -14.80
CA VAL A 365 27.69 -7.52 -14.34
C VAL A 365 27.67 -8.56 -13.21
N PRO A 366 28.42 -9.68 -13.31
CA PRO A 366 28.43 -10.66 -12.26
C PRO A 366 28.96 -10.01 -10.98
N ALA A 367 28.22 -10.20 -9.88
CA ALA A 367 28.75 -10.00 -8.54
C ALA A 367 30.10 -10.73 -8.44
N PRO A 368 31.08 -10.19 -7.67
CA PRO A 368 32.39 -10.83 -7.53
C PRO A 368 32.18 -12.30 -7.16
N ALA A 369 32.86 -13.19 -7.88
CA ALA A 369 32.73 -14.63 -7.73
C ALA A 369 33.03 -15.04 -6.28
N THR A 370 31.99 -15.17 -5.47
CA THR A 370 32.05 -15.85 -4.19
C THR A 370 32.35 -17.31 -4.48
N ALA A 371 33.40 -17.86 -3.86
CA ALA A 371 33.76 -19.25 -4.02
C ALA A 371 32.52 -20.14 -3.84
N PRO A 372 32.28 -21.13 -4.74
CA PRO A 372 31.16 -22.05 -4.59
C PRO A 372 31.26 -22.72 -3.22
N MET A 373 30.13 -22.82 -2.52
CA MET A 373 30.12 -23.40 -1.18
C MET A 373 30.63 -24.85 -1.21
N ASP A 374 31.76 -25.08 -0.54
CA ASP A 374 32.29 -26.41 -0.24
C ASP A 374 31.85 -26.84 1.16
N VAL A 375 31.01 -27.89 1.22
CA VAL A 375 30.49 -28.47 2.47
C VAL A 375 31.63 -29.04 3.33
N SER A 376 32.74 -29.44 2.73
CA SER A 376 33.91 -29.95 3.46
C SER A 376 34.63 -28.85 4.24
N ALA A 377 34.59 -27.62 3.73
CA ALA A 377 35.27 -26.44 4.28
C ALA A 377 34.47 -25.72 5.39
N ILE A 378 33.23 -26.14 5.69
CA ILE A 378 32.40 -25.49 6.71
C ILE A 378 33.05 -25.66 8.10
N PRO A 379 33.33 -24.56 8.82
CA PRO A 379 33.91 -24.61 10.15
C PRO A 379 32.91 -25.20 11.16
N TYR A 380 33.43 -25.70 12.28
CA TYR A 380 32.65 -26.22 13.43
C TYR A 380 31.87 -27.52 13.19
N LEU A 381 31.58 -27.90 11.94
CA LEU A 381 30.82 -29.13 11.66
C LEU A 381 31.60 -30.42 11.96
N SER A 382 30.87 -31.42 12.46
CA SER A 382 31.35 -32.80 12.58
C SER A 382 31.37 -33.51 11.22
N GLY A 383 32.10 -34.64 11.10
CA GLY A 383 32.07 -35.47 9.88
C GLY A 383 30.66 -35.98 9.52
N LYS A 384 29.85 -36.32 10.53
CA LYS A 384 28.45 -36.71 10.37
C LYS A 384 27.59 -35.54 9.85
N SER A 385 27.78 -34.34 10.39
CA SER A 385 27.06 -33.13 9.95
C SER A 385 27.40 -32.76 8.51
N ARG A 386 28.67 -32.92 8.10
CA ARG A 386 29.09 -32.69 6.70
C ARG A 386 28.44 -33.67 5.73
N ALA A 387 28.41 -34.96 6.06
CA ALA A 387 27.73 -35.97 5.25
C ALA A 387 26.23 -35.65 5.10
N ALA A 388 25.60 -35.22 6.20
CA ALA A 388 24.20 -34.81 6.21
C ALA A 388 23.94 -33.46 5.52
N LEU A 389 24.95 -32.66 5.17
CA LEU A 389 24.81 -31.41 4.40
C LEU A 389 25.20 -31.56 2.93
N ALA A 390 25.68 -32.73 2.51
CA ALA A 390 26.12 -32.97 1.14
C ALA A 390 25.02 -32.72 0.09
N MET A 391 23.74 -32.83 0.46
CA MET A 391 22.62 -32.54 -0.44
C MET A 391 22.24 -31.06 -0.55
N TYR A 392 22.82 -30.18 0.28
CA TYR A 392 22.47 -28.76 0.31
C TYR A 392 22.63 -28.04 -1.04
N PRO A 393 23.72 -28.25 -1.81
CA PRO A 393 23.88 -27.59 -3.11
C PRO A 393 22.75 -27.91 -4.10
N GLY A 394 22.22 -29.14 -4.04
CA GLY A 394 21.11 -29.60 -4.88
C GLY A 394 19.72 -29.10 -4.47
N LEU A 395 19.61 -28.32 -3.38
CA LEU A 395 18.31 -27.80 -2.94
C LEU A 395 17.83 -26.63 -3.84
N PRO A 396 16.51 -26.47 -4.03
CA PRO A 396 15.95 -25.33 -4.77
C PRO A 396 16.27 -23.99 -4.14
N SER A 397 16.56 -22.98 -4.97
CA SER A 397 16.76 -21.60 -4.54
C SER A 397 15.43 -20.81 -4.45
N PRO A 398 15.35 -19.75 -3.60
CA PRO A 398 16.37 -19.35 -2.63
C PRO A 398 16.57 -20.39 -1.52
N LYS A 399 17.80 -20.48 -1.01
CA LYS A 399 18.20 -21.36 0.10
C LYS A 399 19.19 -20.66 1.02
N ALA A 400 19.25 -21.05 2.29
CA ALA A 400 20.22 -20.50 3.24
C ALA A 400 20.64 -21.57 4.25
N LEU A 401 21.87 -21.46 4.76
CA LEU A 401 22.46 -22.33 5.78
C LEU A 401 22.97 -21.47 6.93
N ALA A 402 22.50 -21.78 8.14
CA ALA A 402 23.00 -21.23 9.39
C ALA A 402 23.78 -22.28 10.18
N ILE A 403 24.83 -21.86 10.88
CA ILE A 403 25.65 -22.72 11.74
C ILE A 403 25.87 -22.07 13.10
N SER A 404 26.15 -22.89 14.11
CA SER A 404 26.57 -22.47 15.45
C SER A 404 28.07 -22.70 15.67
N ALA A 405 28.61 -22.08 16.72
CA ALA A 405 30.01 -22.29 17.12
C ALA A 405 30.31 -23.72 17.61
N LYS A 406 29.30 -24.48 18.07
CA LYS A 406 29.43 -25.89 18.48
C LYS A 406 29.18 -26.89 17.35
N GLY A 407 28.91 -26.42 16.13
CA GLY A 407 28.73 -27.28 14.96
C GLY A 407 27.29 -27.76 14.73
N ASN A 408 26.31 -27.17 15.43
CA ASN A 408 24.91 -27.30 15.08
C ASN A 408 24.62 -26.49 13.81
N TYR A 409 23.62 -26.90 13.05
CA TYR A 409 23.27 -26.25 11.80
C TYR A 409 21.79 -26.40 11.47
N ALA A 410 21.27 -25.46 10.67
CA ALA A 410 19.96 -25.58 10.05
C ALA A 410 19.98 -24.95 8.67
N TYR A 411 19.19 -25.50 7.74
CA TYR A 411 19.04 -24.94 6.41
C TYR A 411 17.57 -24.82 6.03
N PHE A 412 17.28 -23.83 5.18
CA PHE A 412 15.98 -23.65 4.56
C PHE A 412 16.13 -23.52 3.05
N SER A 413 15.15 -24.03 2.31
CA SER A 413 15.09 -23.91 0.85
C SER A 413 13.67 -23.70 0.37
N ASN A 414 13.52 -23.17 -0.83
CA ASN A 414 12.24 -22.84 -1.44
C ASN A 414 11.52 -24.06 -2.04
N LYS A 415 11.31 -25.13 -1.24
CA LYS A 415 10.61 -26.34 -1.70
C LYS A 415 9.14 -26.07 -2.09
N SER A 416 8.55 -25.01 -1.55
CA SER A 416 7.13 -24.64 -1.74
C SER A 416 6.91 -23.53 -2.79
N ASN A 417 7.97 -23.06 -3.47
CA ASN A 417 7.93 -21.94 -4.42
C ASN A 417 7.29 -20.63 -3.89
N SER A 418 7.24 -20.44 -2.57
CA SER A 418 6.57 -19.31 -1.92
C SER A 418 7.47 -18.50 -0.98
N ARG A 419 8.75 -18.87 -0.88
CA ARG A 419 9.71 -18.24 0.04
C ARG A 419 10.67 -17.31 -0.68
N THR A 420 10.87 -16.13 -0.12
CA THR A 420 11.89 -15.17 -0.54
C THR A 420 13.28 -15.54 0.01
N GLU A 421 14.32 -14.86 -0.46
CA GLU A 421 15.67 -15.03 0.08
C GLU A 421 15.75 -14.63 1.56
N GLU A 422 15.05 -13.57 1.95
CA GLU A 422 14.95 -13.13 3.35
C GLU A 422 14.18 -14.14 4.21
N ASP A 423 13.15 -14.78 3.67
CA ASP A 423 12.43 -15.86 4.38
C ASP A 423 13.37 -17.02 4.71
N VAL A 424 14.15 -17.51 3.74
CA VAL A 424 15.04 -18.65 3.98
C VAL A 424 16.20 -18.29 4.91
N LYS A 425 16.75 -17.06 4.82
CA LYS A 425 17.77 -16.56 5.76
C LYS A 425 17.24 -16.55 7.20
N ARG A 426 16.07 -15.92 7.39
CA ARG A 426 15.44 -15.79 8.70
C ARG A 426 15.07 -17.16 9.27
N SER A 427 14.43 -18.02 8.48
CA SER A 427 14.04 -19.35 8.94
C SER A 427 15.26 -20.23 9.26
N ALA A 428 16.34 -20.17 8.48
CA ALA A 428 17.57 -20.93 8.78
C ALA A 428 18.18 -20.49 10.11
N LEU A 429 18.26 -19.19 10.38
CA LEU A 429 18.76 -18.67 11.66
C LEU A 429 17.83 -19.02 12.83
N GLN A 430 16.52 -18.79 12.69
CA GLN A 430 15.52 -19.11 13.72
C GLN A 430 15.56 -20.59 14.10
N TYR A 431 15.54 -21.47 13.10
CA TYR A 431 15.58 -22.92 13.32
C TYR A 431 16.88 -23.34 14.00
N CYS A 432 18.02 -22.80 13.55
CA CYS A 432 19.32 -23.10 14.14
C CYS A 432 19.36 -22.69 15.62
N GLN A 433 18.95 -21.46 15.93
CA GLN A 433 19.00 -20.93 17.30
C GLN A 433 18.03 -21.68 18.22
N TYR A 434 16.82 -21.97 17.74
CA TYR A 434 15.82 -22.72 18.51
C TYR A 434 16.29 -24.14 18.84
N ARG A 435 16.82 -24.89 17.86
CA ARG A 435 17.25 -26.28 18.08
C ARG A 435 18.57 -26.39 18.83
N ALA A 436 19.46 -25.44 18.65
CA ALA A 436 20.79 -25.49 19.22
C ALA A 436 20.87 -24.82 20.60
N GLU A 437 19.82 -24.10 21.02
CA GLU A 437 19.77 -23.29 22.25
C GLU A 437 21.01 -22.39 22.40
N GLU A 438 21.53 -21.90 21.28
CA GLU A 438 22.75 -21.12 21.23
C GLU A 438 22.74 -20.19 20.01
N PRO A 439 23.56 -19.13 20.03
CA PRO A 439 23.62 -18.21 18.90
C PRO A 439 24.07 -18.94 17.62
N CYS A 440 23.44 -18.58 16.50
CA CYS A 440 23.84 -19.01 15.17
C CYS A 440 24.16 -17.82 14.27
N THR A 441 24.80 -18.11 13.14
CA THR A 441 25.15 -17.13 12.12
C THR A 441 24.90 -17.72 10.73
N LEU A 442 24.69 -16.86 9.72
CA LEU A 442 24.57 -17.32 8.34
C LEU A 442 25.94 -17.71 7.80
N TYR A 443 26.05 -18.95 7.33
CA TYR A 443 27.23 -19.42 6.62
C TYR A 443 27.09 -19.24 5.12
N ALA A 444 25.93 -19.57 4.55
CA ALA A 444 25.68 -19.46 3.12
C ALA A 444 24.27 -18.96 2.80
N VAL A 445 24.17 -18.23 1.68
CA VAL A 445 22.92 -17.78 1.05
C VAL A 445 23.01 -18.14 -0.43
N GLY A 446 22.05 -18.92 -0.90
CA GLY A 446 22.17 -19.63 -2.17
C GLY A 446 23.36 -20.59 -2.13
N ASP A 447 24.25 -20.46 -3.11
CA ASP A 447 25.51 -21.20 -3.23
C ASP A 447 26.73 -20.36 -2.79
N ALA A 448 26.50 -19.12 -2.33
CA ALA A 448 27.54 -18.20 -1.89
C ALA A 448 27.79 -18.32 -0.38
N VAL A 449 29.05 -18.42 0.02
CA VAL A 449 29.47 -18.32 1.42
C VAL A 449 29.44 -16.84 1.83
N VAL A 450 28.68 -16.51 2.87
CA VAL A 450 28.48 -15.14 3.37
C VAL A 450 29.19 -14.86 4.69
N MET A 451 29.77 -15.90 5.32
CA MET A 451 30.55 -15.74 6.54
C MET A 451 31.91 -15.11 6.23
N GLU A 452 32.20 -13.96 6.85
CA GLU A 452 33.48 -13.25 6.72
C GLU A 452 34.60 -13.96 7.49
N GLY A 453 35.38 -14.79 6.78
CA GLY A 453 36.50 -15.53 7.37
C GLY A 453 36.07 -16.70 8.26
N LYS A 454 36.97 -17.20 9.13
CA LYS A 454 36.66 -18.30 10.06
C LYS A 454 36.01 -17.84 11.36
N ARG A 455 35.79 -16.54 11.54
CA ARG A 455 35.35 -15.96 12.82
C ARG A 455 33.84 -16.03 12.93
N PHE A 456 33.36 -16.72 13.96
CA PHE A 456 31.95 -16.79 14.29
C PHE A 456 31.47 -15.43 14.84
N VAL A 457 30.45 -14.86 14.21
CA VAL A 457 29.76 -13.64 14.67
C VAL A 457 28.28 -13.97 14.83
N PRO A 458 27.73 -13.99 16.06
CA PRO A 458 26.33 -14.34 16.29
C PRO A 458 25.39 -13.33 15.63
N MET A 459 24.38 -13.82 14.92
CA MET A 459 23.34 -12.97 14.34
C MET A 459 22.11 -12.97 15.26
N PRO A 460 21.65 -11.78 15.70
CA PRO A 460 20.48 -11.70 16.56
C PRO A 460 19.24 -12.16 15.78
N VAL A 461 18.46 -13.05 16.41
CA VAL A 461 17.15 -13.42 15.93
C VAL A 461 16.23 -13.56 17.13
N GLU A 462 15.18 -12.75 17.16
CA GLU A 462 14.19 -12.82 18.21
C GLU A 462 13.12 -13.86 17.84
N ILE A 463 13.03 -14.90 18.67
CA ILE A 463 11.85 -15.76 18.77
C ILE A 463 11.18 -15.34 20.07
N LEU A 464 10.06 -14.64 19.96
CA LEU A 464 9.28 -14.29 21.13
C LEU A 464 8.66 -15.56 21.72
N GLY A 465 9.01 -15.86 22.96
CA GLY A 465 8.43 -16.95 23.73
C GLY A 465 7.16 -16.57 24.49
N SER A 466 7.02 -15.29 24.84
CA SER A 466 5.90 -14.73 25.59
C SER A 466 5.60 -13.27 25.20
N GLY A 467 4.45 -12.76 25.67
CA GLY A 467 4.01 -11.37 25.46
C GLY A 467 2.85 -11.23 24.47
N ARG A 468 2.59 -10.01 23.99
CA ARG A 468 1.45 -9.75 23.10
C ARG A 468 1.72 -10.26 21.68
N PHE A 469 0.71 -10.89 21.08
CA PHE A 469 0.75 -11.37 19.71
C PHE A 469 0.97 -10.22 18.71
N ASP A 470 2.06 -10.31 17.96
CA ASP A 470 2.39 -9.41 16.86
C ASP A 470 2.53 -10.22 15.56
N PRO A 471 1.66 -9.99 14.55
CA PRO A 471 1.75 -10.65 13.25
C PRO A 471 3.13 -10.58 12.58
N ALA A 472 3.88 -9.49 12.79
CA ALA A 472 5.19 -9.28 12.17
C ALA A 472 6.31 -10.11 12.82
N ARG A 473 6.09 -10.60 14.05
CA ARG A 473 7.11 -11.30 14.86
C ARG A 473 6.90 -12.80 14.93
N VAL A 474 5.82 -13.33 14.35
CA VAL A 474 5.56 -14.78 14.32
C VAL A 474 6.74 -15.52 13.64
N PRO A 475 7.37 -16.48 14.34
CA PRO A 475 8.57 -17.16 13.87
C PRO A 475 8.25 -18.23 12.82
N PHE A 476 9.27 -18.65 12.07
CA PHE A 476 9.27 -19.78 11.13
C PHE A 476 8.40 -19.66 9.86
N VAL A 477 7.35 -18.83 9.90
CA VAL A 477 6.44 -18.59 8.78
C VAL A 477 7.02 -17.65 7.73
N SER A 478 6.46 -17.66 6.52
CA SER A 478 6.87 -16.73 5.45
C SER A 478 6.39 -15.30 5.72
N GLU A 479 6.99 -14.33 5.02
CA GLU A 479 6.56 -12.94 5.05
C GLU A 479 5.11 -12.79 4.60
N HIS A 480 4.69 -13.53 3.57
CA HIS A 480 3.29 -13.55 3.14
C HIS A 480 2.36 -14.03 4.25
N THR A 481 2.74 -15.10 4.96
CA THR A 481 1.97 -15.61 6.10
C THR A 481 1.87 -14.58 7.21
N ARG A 482 2.94 -13.84 7.54
CA ARG A 482 2.87 -12.73 8.52
C ARG A 482 1.92 -11.62 8.08
N LYS A 483 2.00 -11.19 6.81
CA LYS A 483 1.20 -10.07 6.30
C LYS A 483 -0.28 -10.40 6.12
N VAL A 484 -0.61 -11.67 5.87
CA VAL A 484 -1.98 -12.10 5.55
C VAL A 484 -2.53 -13.03 6.63
N GLY A 485 -1.91 -14.20 6.81
CA GLY A 485 -2.39 -15.21 7.75
C GLY A 485 -2.43 -14.72 9.19
N MET A 486 -1.33 -14.12 9.67
CA MET A 486 -1.22 -13.69 11.06
C MET A 486 -2.04 -12.43 11.35
N VAL A 487 -2.18 -11.53 10.37
CA VAL A 487 -3.09 -10.38 10.47
C VAL A 487 -4.54 -10.84 10.52
N ASN A 488 -4.92 -11.86 9.75
CA ASN A 488 -6.26 -12.43 9.81
C ASN A 488 -6.53 -13.09 11.16
N TYR A 489 -5.58 -13.89 11.67
CA TYR A 489 -5.67 -14.44 13.03
C TYR A 489 -5.88 -13.36 14.10
N GLN A 490 -5.13 -12.25 14.03
CA GLN A 490 -5.27 -11.15 14.97
C GLN A 490 -6.68 -10.53 14.95
N ARG A 491 -7.35 -10.52 13.78
CA ARG A 491 -8.70 -9.96 13.60
C ARG A 491 -9.83 -10.92 13.94
N ASN A 492 -9.55 -12.23 14.03
CA ASN A 492 -10.58 -13.21 14.29
C ASN A 492 -11.20 -13.02 15.69
N PRO A 493 -12.54 -13.15 15.81
CA PRO A 493 -13.25 -12.99 17.08
C PRO A 493 -13.23 -14.28 17.91
N GLY A 494 -13.66 -14.14 19.17
CA GLY A 494 -13.83 -15.26 20.10
C GLY A 494 -12.52 -15.89 20.56
N HIS A 495 -12.62 -17.02 21.26
CA HIS A 495 -11.46 -17.80 21.67
C HIS A 495 -10.77 -18.38 20.44
N LYS A 496 -9.48 -18.10 20.31
CA LYS A 496 -8.68 -18.40 19.12
C LYS A 496 -7.30 -18.85 19.50
N ALA A 497 -6.67 -19.65 18.66
CA ALA A 497 -5.30 -20.06 18.87
C ALA A 497 -4.58 -20.33 17.55
N LEU A 498 -3.26 -20.28 17.61
CA LEU A 498 -2.35 -20.44 16.50
C LEU A 498 -1.24 -21.44 16.87
N ALA A 499 -1.10 -22.48 16.07
CA ALA A 499 0.00 -23.43 16.15
C ALA A 499 0.91 -23.30 14.93
N VAL A 500 2.21 -23.45 15.14
CA VAL A 500 3.25 -23.35 14.10
C VAL A 500 4.25 -24.51 14.23
N THR A 501 4.86 -24.89 13.10
CA THR A 501 6.00 -25.80 13.09
C THR A 501 7.28 -25.02 12.83
N LEU A 502 8.43 -25.61 13.20
CA LEU A 502 9.74 -25.06 12.86
C LEU A 502 9.95 -24.91 11.34
N THR A 503 9.26 -25.71 10.53
CA THR A 503 9.31 -25.64 9.06
C THR A 503 8.39 -24.59 8.45
N GLY A 504 7.64 -23.85 9.27
CA GLY A 504 6.75 -22.77 8.85
C GLY A 504 5.37 -23.23 8.37
N ARG A 505 5.00 -24.49 8.63
CA ARG A 505 3.59 -24.93 8.56
C ARG A 505 2.87 -24.34 9.77
N TRP A 506 1.60 -24.02 9.61
CA TRP A 506 0.82 -23.43 10.68
C TRP A 506 -0.66 -23.74 10.50
N ALA A 507 -1.41 -23.65 11.60
CA ALA A 507 -2.86 -23.69 11.59
C ALA A 507 -3.42 -22.76 12.67
N SER A 508 -4.60 -22.22 12.42
CA SER A 508 -5.34 -21.46 13.43
C SER A 508 -6.79 -21.90 13.50
N VAL A 509 -7.36 -21.70 14.69
CA VAL A 509 -8.79 -21.84 14.98
C VAL A 509 -9.27 -20.55 15.64
N TRP A 510 -10.57 -20.30 15.57
CA TRP A 510 -11.23 -19.16 16.19
C TRP A 510 -12.67 -19.53 16.52
N ASP A 511 -13.34 -18.65 17.26
CA ASP A 511 -14.73 -18.81 17.69
C ASP A 511 -14.98 -20.15 18.42
N ARG A 512 -14.10 -20.45 19.38
CA ARG A 512 -14.16 -21.63 20.26
C ARG A 512 -14.86 -21.30 21.57
N ASP A 513 -15.24 -22.32 22.32
CA ASP A 513 -15.95 -22.15 23.59
C ASP A 513 -14.99 -21.71 24.72
N SER A 514 -13.69 -22.01 24.59
CA SER A 514 -12.65 -21.59 25.55
C SER A 514 -11.26 -21.49 24.90
N ASP A 515 -10.34 -20.82 25.60
CA ASP A 515 -8.93 -20.70 25.21
C ASP A 515 -8.20 -22.06 25.24
N GLU A 516 -8.55 -22.95 26.17
CA GLU A 516 -8.01 -24.32 26.26
C GLU A 516 -8.44 -25.19 25.07
N GLU A 517 -9.73 -25.13 24.72
CA GLU A 517 -10.25 -25.81 23.52
C GLU A 517 -9.57 -25.25 22.26
N ALA A 518 -9.43 -23.91 22.17
CA ALA A 518 -8.77 -23.28 21.04
C ALA A 518 -7.33 -23.75 20.89
N GLY A 519 -6.55 -23.76 21.97
CA GLY A 519 -5.17 -24.23 21.99
C GLY A 519 -5.04 -25.66 21.46
N THR A 520 -5.83 -26.58 22.01
CA THR A 520 -5.84 -28.00 21.60
C THR A 520 -6.23 -28.15 20.12
N ALA A 521 -7.31 -27.51 19.70
CA ALA A 521 -7.80 -27.60 18.33
C ALA A 521 -6.84 -26.98 17.29
N ALA A 522 -6.07 -25.94 17.65
CA ALA A 522 -5.05 -25.38 16.77
C ALA A 522 -3.91 -26.35 16.51
N VAL A 523 -3.43 -27.05 17.56
CA VAL A 523 -2.37 -28.06 17.45
C VAL A 523 -2.84 -29.25 16.63
N GLU A 524 -4.00 -29.82 16.95
CA GLU A 524 -4.58 -30.95 16.20
C GLU A 524 -4.75 -30.60 14.71
N LYS A 525 -5.28 -29.40 14.41
CA LYS A 525 -5.44 -28.93 13.03
C LYS A 525 -4.10 -28.76 12.31
N CYS A 526 -3.06 -28.35 13.02
CA CYS A 526 -1.70 -28.24 12.47
C CYS A 526 -1.09 -29.62 12.17
N GLU A 527 -1.36 -30.62 13.01
CA GLU A 527 -0.90 -32.00 12.82
C GLU A 527 -1.64 -32.69 11.67
N GLN A 528 -2.95 -32.49 11.58
CA GLN A 528 -3.79 -32.99 10.48
C GLN A 528 -3.37 -32.46 9.11
N ALA A 529 -2.75 -31.27 9.04
CA ALA A 529 -2.18 -30.73 7.82
C ALA A 529 -0.98 -31.54 7.27
N GLY A 530 -0.52 -32.56 8.03
CA GLY A 530 0.38 -33.61 7.57
C GLY A 530 1.86 -33.22 7.52
N GLY A 531 2.75 -34.15 7.88
CA GLY A 531 4.21 -34.00 7.86
C GLY A 531 4.87 -34.65 9.08
N LYS A 532 6.20 -34.62 9.17
CA LYS A 532 6.96 -35.27 10.27
C LYS A 532 7.32 -34.34 11.43
N GLU A 533 7.07 -33.04 11.27
CA GLU A 533 7.44 -32.03 12.26
C GLU A 533 6.30 -31.83 13.26
N GLU A 534 6.70 -31.69 14.52
CA GLU A 534 5.85 -31.38 15.66
C GLU A 534 5.25 -29.97 15.53
N CYS A 535 3.96 -29.85 15.88
CA CYS A 535 3.24 -28.59 15.91
C CYS A 535 3.28 -28.03 17.34
N MET A 536 3.75 -26.80 17.47
CA MET A 536 3.86 -26.13 18.76
C MET A 536 2.78 -25.06 18.84
N LEU A 537 2.13 -24.96 19.99
CA LEU A 537 1.22 -23.86 20.28
C LEU A 537 2.04 -22.57 20.41
N TYR A 538 1.71 -21.56 19.61
CA TYR A 538 2.44 -20.29 19.61
C TYR A 538 1.65 -19.18 20.28
N ALA A 539 0.34 -19.12 20.05
CA ALA A 539 -0.50 -18.08 20.63
C ALA A 539 -1.89 -18.60 20.97
N VAL A 540 -2.44 -18.05 22.06
CA VAL A 540 -3.83 -18.21 22.50
C VAL A 540 -4.39 -16.82 22.72
N GLY A 541 -5.54 -16.53 22.11
CA GLY A 541 -6.08 -15.18 22.02
C GLY A 541 -5.09 -14.23 21.35
N ASP A 542 -4.77 -13.14 22.04
CA ASP A 542 -3.79 -12.13 21.62
C ASP A 542 -2.46 -12.24 22.40
N THR A 543 -2.18 -13.40 23.01
CA THR A 543 -0.99 -13.67 23.83
C THR A 543 -0.15 -14.79 23.22
N VAL A 544 1.18 -14.62 23.24
CA VAL A 544 2.16 -15.62 22.83
C VAL A 544 2.46 -16.54 24.01
N VAL A 545 2.43 -17.85 23.78
CA VAL A 545 2.57 -18.92 24.81
C VAL A 545 3.60 -19.99 24.43
N LEU A 546 4.54 -19.65 23.54
CA LEU A 546 5.49 -20.62 22.97
C LEU A 546 6.41 -21.24 24.04
N ASP A 547 6.66 -20.53 25.14
CA ASP A 547 7.46 -21.00 26.29
C ASP A 547 6.62 -21.66 27.40
N GLU A 548 5.29 -21.54 27.35
CA GLU A 548 4.36 -22.10 28.34
C GLU A 548 3.81 -23.44 27.83
N LEU A 549 4.59 -24.52 28.02
CA LEU A 549 4.02 -25.87 28.00
C LEU A 549 3.49 -26.21 29.41
N PRO A 550 2.35 -26.90 29.52
CA PRO A 550 1.66 -27.13 30.78
C PRO A 550 2.47 -28.09 31.66
N GLY A 551 2.97 -27.59 32.79
CA GLY A 551 3.77 -28.43 33.70
C GLY A 551 4.28 -27.79 34.98
N GLU A 552 4.14 -26.48 35.18
CA GLU A 552 4.45 -25.84 36.47
C GLU A 552 3.22 -25.04 36.91
N GLN A 553 2.24 -25.76 37.47
CA GLN A 553 1.37 -25.14 38.46
C GLN A 553 2.29 -24.83 39.65
N GLU A 554 2.57 -23.54 39.83
CA GLU A 554 2.93 -23.02 41.15
C GLU A 554 1.73 -23.35 42.05
N ASP A 555 1.87 -24.42 42.84
CA ASP A 555 1.00 -24.67 43.97
C ASP A 555 1.22 -23.49 44.93
N GLU A 556 0.34 -22.49 44.80
CA GLU A 556 0.14 -21.45 45.80
C GLU A 556 -0.18 -22.14 47.13
N GLU A 557 0.71 -21.92 48.10
CA GLU A 557 0.46 -22.17 49.51
C GLU A 557 -0.80 -21.39 49.95
N GLU A 558 -1.90 -22.09 50.18
CA GLU A 558 -2.92 -21.68 51.15
C GLU A 558 -3.31 -22.86 52.05
N ASP A 559 -3.03 -22.65 53.34
CA ASP A 559 -3.44 -23.33 54.60
C ASP A 559 -2.86 -24.71 55.00
#